data_AF-A0A1V6ASB2-F1
#
_entry.id   AF-A0A1V6ASB2-F1
#
_cell.length_a   1.000
_cell.length_b   1.000
_cell.length_c   1.000
_cell.angle_alpha   90.00
_cell.angle_beta   90.00
_cell.angle_gamma   90.00
#
_symmetry.space_group_name_H-M   'P 1'
#
loop_
_entity.id
_entity.type
_entity.pdbx_description
1 polymer ?
#
loop_
_entity_poly.entity_id
_entity_poly.type
_entity_poly.pdbx_seq_one_letter_code
_entity_poly.pdbx_strand_id
1 'polypeptide(L)'
;MTHAHPFHTDELVRLRRIEGQVRGVQKMIEERRYCVDILTQLASVSAALARVEERILERHLRSCVRDSLTRRGRTDQEKKIEEIITLLGRIRRLPGA
;
A
#
# COMPACT_ATOMS: atom_id res chain seq x y z
N MET A 1 -6.69 24.50 -6.59
CA MET A 1 -6.70 24.33 -5.12
C MET A 1 -5.82 23.15 -4.78
N THR A 2 -4.66 23.40 -4.19
CA THR A 2 -3.61 22.41 -3.93
C THR A 2 -4.07 21.50 -2.79
N HIS A 3 -4.49 20.28 -3.08
CA HIS A 3 -4.74 19.27 -2.05
C HIS A 3 -3.38 18.85 -1.49
N ALA A 4 -3.14 19.11 -0.20
CA ALA A 4 -1.96 18.63 0.51
C ALA A 4 -2.13 17.11 0.70
N HIS A 5 -1.60 16.32 -0.23
CA HIS A 5 -1.50 14.88 -0.04
C HIS A 5 -0.66 14.61 1.22
N PRO A 6 -1.08 13.68 2.09
CA PRO A 6 -0.30 13.38 3.28
C PRO A 6 1.08 12.87 2.89
N PHE A 7 2.11 13.29 3.63
CA PHE A 7 3.46 12.74 3.44
C PHE A 7 3.50 11.29 3.95
N HIS A 8 4.22 10.41 3.25
CA HIS A 8 4.33 8.98 3.58
C HIS A 8 5.79 8.55 3.84
N THR A 9 6.65 9.47 4.30
CA THR A 9 8.09 9.24 4.50
C THR A 9 8.38 8.05 5.43
N ASP A 10 7.51 7.77 6.40
CA ASP A 10 7.62 6.61 7.31
C ASP A 10 7.62 5.27 6.56
N GLU A 11 6.98 5.19 5.39
CA GLU A 11 6.89 3.98 4.59
C GLU A 11 8.19 3.70 3.81
N LEU A 12 9.07 4.69 3.62
CA LEU A 12 10.37 4.51 2.95
C LEU A 12 11.24 3.49 3.68
N VAL A 13 11.22 3.49 5.02
CA VAL A 13 11.98 2.52 5.83
C VAL A 13 11.48 1.09 5.57
N ARG A 14 10.17 0.91 5.38
CA ARG A 14 9.58 -0.41 5.09
C ARG A 14 9.89 -0.86 3.68
N LEU A 15 9.78 0.05 2.70
CA LEU A 15 10.14 -0.22 1.32
C LEU A 15 11.62 -0.62 1.18
N ARG A 16 12.54 0.04 1.88
CA ARG A 16 13.96 -0.37 1.93
C ARG A 16 14.18 -1.77 2.51
N ARG A 17 13.37 -2.18 3.51
CA ARG A 17 13.41 -3.56 4.04
C ARG A 17 12.91 -4.56 3.01
N ILE A 18 11.79 -4.25 2.35
CA ILE A 18 11.21 -5.09 1.28
C ILE A 18 12.20 -5.25 0.13
N GLU A 19 12.89 -4.18 -0.28
CA GLU A 19 13.96 -4.21 -1.27
C GLU A 19 15.07 -5.22 -0.88
N GLY A 20 15.46 -5.23 0.40
CA GLY A 20 16.39 -6.22 0.94
C GLY A 20 15.86 -7.67 0.89
N GLN A 21 14.56 -7.87 1.16
CA GLN A 21 13.93 -9.18 1.03
C GLN A 21 13.90 -9.67 -0.43
N VAL A 22 13.60 -8.78 -1.38
CA VAL A 22 13.63 -9.10 -2.82
C VAL A 22 15.03 -9.48 -3.27
N ARG A 23 16.07 -8.75 -2.84
CA ARG A 23 17.46 -9.15 -3.07
C ARG A 23 17.78 -10.53 -2.47
N GLY A 24 17.24 -10.81 -1.28
CA GLY A 24 17.35 -12.13 -0.66
C GLY A 24 16.77 -13.23 -1.55
N VAL A 25 15.56 -13.03 -2.09
CA VAL A 25 14.92 -13.97 -3.02
C VAL A 25 15.76 -14.17 -4.29
N GLN A 26 16.32 -13.12 -4.87
CA GLN A 26 17.22 -13.22 -6.03
C GLN A 26 18.40 -14.16 -5.73
N LYS A 27 19.07 -13.96 -4.59
CA LYS A 27 20.16 -14.82 -4.15
C LYS A 27 19.73 -16.27 -3.94
N MET A 28 18.54 -16.51 -3.37
CA MET A 28 18.01 -17.87 -3.20
C MET A 28 17.82 -18.59 -4.55
N ILE A 29 17.43 -17.86 -5.61
CA ILE A 29 17.29 -18.39 -6.96
C ILE A 29 18.66 -18.71 -7.56
N GLU A 30 19.63 -17.79 -7.43
CA GLU A 30 21.02 -18.00 -7.88
C GLU A 30 21.65 -19.23 -7.22
N GLU A 31 21.39 -19.41 -5.92
CA GLU A 31 21.83 -20.56 -5.12
C GLU A 31 21.01 -21.84 -5.36
N ARG A 32 20.01 -21.81 -6.25
CA ARG A 32 19.12 -22.95 -6.57
C ARG A 32 18.47 -23.57 -5.33
N ARG A 33 18.05 -22.73 -4.38
CA ARG A 33 17.39 -23.19 -3.16
C ARG A 33 16.04 -23.86 -3.43
N TYR A 34 15.57 -24.61 -2.44
CA TYR A 34 14.32 -25.34 -2.52
C TYR A 34 13.13 -24.42 -2.82
N CYS A 35 12.29 -24.82 -3.78
CA CYS A 35 11.21 -23.98 -4.29
C CYS A 35 10.24 -23.52 -3.20
N VAL A 36 9.95 -24.36 -2.20
CA VAL A 36 9.03 -23.99 -1.10
C VAL A 36 9.60 -22.87 -0.24
N ASP A 37 10.92 -22.82 -0.02
CA ASP A 37 11.57 -21.74 0.72
C ASP A 37 11.46 -20.42 -0.05
N ILE A 38 11.69 -20.47 -1.37
CA ILE A 38 11.58 -19.30 -2.26
C ILE A 38 10.13 -18.78 -2.26
N LEU A 39 9.15 -19.68 -2.42
CA LEU A 39 7.73 -19.33 -2.38
C LEU A 39 7.33 -18.74 -1.02
N THR A 40 7.87 -19.26 0.07
CA THR A 40 7.65 -18.72 1.43
C THR A 40 8.20 -17.31 1.56
N GLN A 41 9.40 -17.03 1.04
CA GLN A 41 9.95 -15.68 1.06
C GLN A 41 9.19 -14.72 0.15
N LEU A 42 8.76 -15.15 -1.04
CA LEU A 42 7.89 -14.36 -1.90
C LEU A 42 6.56 -14.01 -1.22
N ALA A 43 5.94 -14.96 -0.52
CA ALA A 43 4.72 -14.69 0.26
C ALA A 43 4.96 -13.65 1.37
N SER A 44 6.12 -13.71 2.04
CA SER A 44 6.54 -12.71 3.04
C SER A 44 6.70 -11.32 2.43
N VAL A 45 7.32 -11.21 1.24
CA VAL A 45 7.45 -9.96 0.48
C VAL A 45 6.08 -9.38 0.12
N SER A 46 5.19 -10.20 -0.44
CA SER A 46 3.83 -9.77 -0.82
C SER A 46 3.04 -9.28 0.39
N ALA A 47 3.11 -9.98 1.53
CA ALA A 47 2.44 -9.56 2.77
C ALA A 47 3.03 -8.26 3.33
N ALA A 48 4.33 -8.03 3.17
CA ALA A 48 4.97 -6.77 3.58
C ALA A 48 4.53 -5.59 2.69
N LEU A 49 4.42 -5.80 1.38
CA LEU A 49 3.91 -4.80 0.44
C LEU A 49 2.44 -4.45 0.73
N ALA A 50 1.58 -5.45 0.92
CA ALA A 50 0.17 -5.24 1.25
C ALA A 50 -0.01 -4.37 2.51
N ARG A 51 0.84 -4.54 3.52
CA ARG A 51 0.84 -3.69 4.73
C ARG A 51 1.26 -2.24 4.45
N VAL A 52 2.18 -2.01 3.52
CA VAL A 52 2.55 -0.63 3.11
C VAL A 52 1.38 0.03 2.39
N GLU A 53 0.71 -0.69 1.49
CA GLU A 53 -0.48 -0.22 0.79
C GLU A 53 -1.61 0.16 1.77
N GLU A 54 -1.91 -0.71 2.73
CA GLU A 54 -2.91 -0.47 3.77
C GLU A 54 -2.60 0.80 4.57
N ARG A 55 -1.34 1.02 4.96
CA ARG A 55 -0.93 2.19 5.75
C ARG A 55 -1.01 3.49 4.97
N ILE A 56 -0.61 3.46 3.70
CA ILE A 56 -0.75 4.61 2.79
C ILE A 56 -2.22 4.96 2.64
N LEU A 57 -3.06 3.96 2.40
CA LEU A 57 -4.50 4.12 2.27
C LEU A 57 -5.11 4.67 3.56
N GLU A 58 -4.84 4.08 4.71
CA GLU A 58 -5.34 4.54 6.00
C GLU A 58 -5.01 6.02 6.23
N ARG A 59 -3.75 6.42 5.97
CA ARG A 59 -3.33 7.82 6.10
C ARG A 59 -4.08 8.73 5.12
N HIS A 60 -4.27 8.29 3.88
CA HIS A 60 -5.06 9.02 2.89
C HIS A 60 -6.52 9.20 3.35
N LEU A 61 -7.16 8.12 3.82
CA LEU A 61 -8.54 8.17 4.34
C LEU A 61 -8.68 9.13 5.52
N ARG A 62 -7.77 9.04 6.50
CA ARG A 62 -7.79 9.92 7.68
C ARG A 62 -7.62 11.39 7.32
N SER A 63 -6.79 11.71 6.32
CA SER A 63 -6.59 13.09 5.86
C SER A 63 -7.78 13.58 5.01
N CYS A 64 -8.17 12.81 3.99
CA CYS A 64 -9.19 13.20 3.02
C CYS A 64 -10.59 13.28 3.63
N VAL A 65 -10.96 12.33 4.51
CA VAL A 65 -12.27 12.31 5.18
C VAL A 65 -12.37 13.44 6.22
N ARG A 66 -11.29 13.71 6.98
CA ARG A 66 -11.27 14.81 7.94
C ARG A 66 -11.42 16.18 7.23
N ASP A 67 -10.75 16.35 6.10
CA ASP A 67 -10.83 17.57 5.31
C ASP A 67 -12.15 17.74 4.55
N SER A 68 -12.84 16.65 4.18
CA SER A 68 -14.16 16.73 3.54
C SER A 68 -15.30 16.94 4.52
N LEU A 69 -15.19 16.45 5.75
CA LEU A 69 -16.17 16.73 6.82
C LEU A 69 -16.10 18.19 7.32
N THR A 70 -14.96 18.85 7.16
CA THR A 70 -14.75 20.24 7.61
C THR A 70 -15.06 21.30 6.54
N ARG A 71 -15.11 20.93 5.26
CA ARG A 71 -15.52 21.82 4.15
C ARG A 71 -17.03 21.73 3.90
N ARG A 72 -17.71 22.89 3.75
CA ARG A 72 -19.15 22.96 3.45
C ARG A 72 -19.39 22.73 1.95
N GLY A 73 -20.10 21.66 1.58
CA GLY A 73 -20.60 21.39 0.22
C GLY A 73 -20.74 19.90 -0.08
N ARG A 74 -21.99 19.41 -0.27
CA ARG A 74 -22.31 17.98 -0.51
C ARG A 74 -21.58 17.37 -1.71
N THR A 75 -21.44 18.12 -2.79
CA THR A 75 -20.82 17.67 -4.05
C THR A 75 -19.31 17.41 -3.96
N ASP A 76 -18.58 18.14 -3.09
CA ASP A 76 -17.14 17.90 -2.84
C ASP A 76 -16.89 16.68 -1.95
N GLN A 77 -17.88 16.31 -1.13
CA GLN A 77 -17.82 15.12 -0.27
C GLN A 77 -18.03 13.84 -1.09
N GLU A 78 -19.03 13.82 -1.98
CA GLU A 78 -19.33 12.67 -2.84
C GLU A 78 -18.14 12.30 -3.76
N LYS A 79 -17.49 13.29 -4.39
CA LYS A 79 -16.31 13.05 -5.23
C LYS A 79 -15.14 12.41 -4.48
N LYS A 80 -14.89 12.85 -3.23
CA LYS A 80 -13.84 12.26 -2.39
C LYS A 80 -14.18 10.84 -1.93
N ILE A 81 -15.45 10.57 -1.66
CA ILE A 81 -15.91 9.21 -1.35
C ILE A 81 -15.72 8.29 -2.57
N GLU A 82 -16.02 8.76 -3.77
CA GLU A 82 -15.82 8.00 -5.02
C GLU A 82 -14.34 7.71 -5.32
N GLU A 83 -13.45 8.68 -5.06
CA GLU A 83 -11.99 8.50 -5.13
C GLU A 83 -11.51 7.40 -4.17
N ILE A 84 -12.01 7.42 -2.93
CA ILE A 84 -11.73 6.42 -1.90
C ILE A 84 -12.21 5.02 -2.31
N ILE A 85 -13.44 4.92 -2.82
CA ILE A 85 -14.02 3.65 -3.30
C ILE A 85 -13.18 3.09 -4.46
N THR A 86 -12.73 3.96 -5.37
CA THR A 86 -11.87 3.59 -6.50
C THR A 86 -10.50 3.08 -6.03
N LEU A 87 -9.88 3.75 -5.05
CA LEU A 87 -8.60 3.32 -4.47
C LEU A 87 -8.73 1.97 -3.76
N LEU A 88 -9.77 1.78 -2.95
CA LEU A 88 -10.08 0.50 -2.30
C LEU A 88 -10.27 -0.63 -3.32
N GLY A 89 -10.98 -0.36 -4.42
CA GLY A 89 -11.21 -1.33 -5.49
C GLY A 89 -9.96 -1.73 -6.30
N ARG A 90 -8.90 -0.92 -6.27
CA ARG A 90 -7.60 -1.24 -6.89
C ARG A 90 -6.72 -2.08 -5.97
N ILE A 91 -6.67 -1.73 -4.68
CA ILE A 91 -5.85 -2.41 -3.68
C ILE A 91 -6.38 -3.83 -3.39
N ARG A 92 -7.70 -4.03 -3.40
CA ARG A 92 -8.31 -5.35 -3.14
C ARG A 92 -8.11 -6.40 -4.25
N ARG A 93 -7.39 -6.09 -5.33
CA ARG A 93 -7.11 -7.00 -6.46
C ARG A 93 -5.75 -7.71 -6.39
N LEU A 94 -5.12 -7.81 -5.22
CA LEU A 94 -3.99 -8.71 -5.05
C LEU A 94 -4.48 -10.16 -4.85
N PRO A 95 -3.85 -11.16 -5.51
CA PRO A 95 -4.36 -12.51 -5.63
C PRO A 95 -4.18 -13.28 -4.32
N GLY A 96 -5.29 -13.76 -3.75
CA GLY A 96 -5.32 -14.49 -2.48
C GLY A 96 -6.72 -14.84 -1.99
N ALA A 97 -7.68 -15.01 -2.90
CA ALA A 97 -8.78 -15.95 -2.72
C ALA A 97 -8.36 -17.26 -3.40
#